data_AF-A0A972L609-F1
#
_entry.id   AF-A0A972L609-F1
#
_cell.length_a   1.000
_cell.length_b   1.000
_cell.length_c   1.000
_cell.angle_alpha   90.00
_cell.angle_beta   90.00
_cell.angle_gamma   90.00
#
_symmetry.space_group_name_H-M   'P 1'
#
loop_
_entity.id
_entity.type
_entity.pdbx_description
1 polymer ?
#
loop_
_entity_poly.entity_id
_entity_poly.type
_entity_poly.pdbx_seq_one_letter_code
_entity_poly.pdbx_strand_id
1 'polypeptide(L)'
;MPPAKGAGTAPSGSPFDAALQKAIGSREIRFSRHAMDRMNRRNINLDPSEMARLEGAIDRAEKSGMKESLVIFDQNALIVSVPNRTVITAMDRSSMQDNLVT
;
A
#
# COMPACT_ATOMS: atom_id res chain seq x y z
N MET A 1 -8.16 22.01 52.73
CA MET A 1 -8.62 21.89 51.34
C MET A 1 -7.64 22.60 50.42
N PRO A 2 -7.01 21.88 49.49
CA PRO A 2 -6.52 22.46 48.24
C PRO A 2 -6.99 21.64 47.01
N PRO A 3 -7.35 22.26 45.88
CA PRO A 3 -7.32 21.56 44.59
C PRO A 3 -5.95 21.72 43.93
N ALA A 4 -5.24 20.61 43.72
CA ALA A 4 -4.03 20.57 42.91
C ALA A 4 -4.39 20.62 41.42
N LYS A 5 -3.85 21.63 40.74
CA LYS A 5 -4.03 21.95 39.33
C LYS A 5 -3.46 20.83 38.46
N GLY A 6 -4.32 20.16 37.69
CA GLY A 6 -3.93 19.24 36.63
C GLY A 6 -3.22 20.00 35.50
N ALA A 7 -2.05 19.48 35.10
CA ALA A 7 -1.35 19.89 33.89
C ALA A 7 -0.58 18.67 33.35
N GLY A 8 -1.30 17.71 32.77
CA GLY A 8 -0.71 16.69 31.91
C GLY A 8 -0.47 17.28 30.52
N THR A 9 0.60 18.06 30.37
CA THR A 9 1.12 18.44 29.04
C THR A 9 2.08 17.33 28.59
N ALA A 10 1.62 16.49 27.67
CA ALA A 10 2.48 15.60 26.92
C ALA A 10 2.67 16.19 25.50
N PRO A 11 3.81 16.80 25.18
CA PRO A 11 4.24 17.02 23.81
C PRO A 11 5.33 15.99 23.52
N SER A 12 4.94 14.76 23.23
CA SER A 12 5.90 13.70 22.88
C SER A 12 5.50 13.06 21.57
N GLY A 13 5.53 13.86 20.50
CA GLY A 13 5.74 13.29 19.17
C GLY A 13 7.17 12.77 19.15
N SER A 14 7.34 11.47 19.42
CA SER A 14 8.65 10.84 19.55
C SER A 14 9.43 10.95 18.23
N PRO A 15 10.77 10.85 18.21
CA PRO A 15 11.53 10.75 16.95
C PRO A 15 11.04 9.57 16.09
N PHE A 16 10.45 8.55 16.74
CA PHE A 16 9.73 7.47 16.08
C PHE A 16 8.46 7.94 15.35
N ASP A 17 7.63 8.82 15.89
CA ASP A 17 6.46 9.40 15.21
C ASP A 17 6.87 10.17 13.96
N ALA A 18 7.96 10.95 14.02
CA ALA A 18 8.47 11.69 12.88
C ALA A 18 9.03 10.74 11.79
N ALA A 19 9.77 9.70 12.19
CA ALA A 19 10.25 8.66 11.28
C ALA A 19 9.09 7.86 10.67
N LEU A 20 8.06 7.56 11.46
CA LEU A 20 6.85 6.86 11.04
C LEU A 20 6.03 7.73 10.09
N GLN A 21 5.81 9.01 10.38
CA GLN A 21 5.15 9.95 9.47
C GLN A 21 5.94 10.16 8.18
N LYS A 22 7.27 10.22 8.24
CA LYS A 22 8.11 10.32 7.03
C LYS A 22 8.01 9.05 6.18
N ALA A 23 7.96 7.88 6.83
CA ALA A 23 7.71 6.63 6.16
C ALA A 23 6.30 6.63 5.53
N ILE A 24 5.25 6.85 6.30
CA ILE A 24 3.85 6.76 5.85
C ILE A 24 3.47 7.88 4.86
N GLY A 25 4.02 9.08 5.04
CA GLY A 25 3.76 10.26 4.20
C GLY A 25 4.47 10.27 2.86
N SER A 26 5.33 9.27 2.60
CA SER A 26 5.86 9.04 1.26
C SER A 26 4.72 8.49 0.40
N ARG A 27 4.21 9.31 -0.53
CA ARG A 27 3.13 8.95 -1.48
C ARG A 27 3.51 7.81 -2.44
N GLU A 28 4.75 7.33 -2.36
CA GLU A 28 5.27 6.22 -3.14
C GLU A 28 4.51 4.92 -2.88
N ILE A 29 4.30 4.18 -3.97
CA ILE A 29 3.77 2.83 -3.92
C ILE A 29 4.81 1.91 -3.28
N ARG A 30 4.39 1.18 -2.25
CA ARG A 30 5.22 0.19 -1.56
C ARG A 30 4.93 -1.20 -2.10
N PHE A 31 5.92 -2.06 -2.11
CA PHE A 31 5.73 -3.47 -2.45
C PHE A 31 5.96 -4.33 -1.20
N SER A 32 5.02 -5.24 -0.93
CA SER A 32 5.21 -6.23 0.14
C SER A 32 6.28 -7.24 -0.27
N ARG A 33 6.78 -8.00 0.71
CA ARG A 33 7.73 -9.08 0.45
C ARG A 33 7.15 -10.16 -0.50
N HIS A 34 5.85 -10.45 -0.39
CA HIS A 34 5.17 -11.39 -1.29
C HIS A 34 5.03 -10.84 -2.70
N ALA A 35 4.73 -9.55 -2.84
CA ALA A 35 4.66 -8.89 -4.12
C ALA A 35 6.02 -8.92 -4.83
N MET A 36 7.09 -8.54 -4.12
CA MET A 36 8.46 -8.57 -4.67
C MET A 36 8.91 -9.98 -5.06
N ASP A 37 8.69 -10.98 -4.20
CA ASP A 37 9.07 -12.37 -4.49
C ASP A 37 8.33 -12.90 -5.73
N ARG A 38 7.01 -12.64 -5.84
CA ARG A 38 6.25 -13.05 -7.03
C ARG A 38 6.64 -12.28 -8.28
N MET A 39 6.87 -10.98 -8.15
CA MET A 39 7.31 -10.12 -9.24
C MET A 39 8.66 -10.60 -9.80
N ASN A 40 9.60 -10.95 -8.92
CA ASN A 40 10.90 -11.48 -9.30
C ASN A 40 10.80 -12.88 -9.93
N ARG A 41 10.04 -13.82 -9.32
CA ARG A 41 9.86 -15.18 -9.86
C ARG A 41 9.24 -15.23 -11.25
N ARG A 42 8.36 -14.27 -11.54
CA ARG A 42 7.63 -14.19 -12.82
C ARG A 42 8.22 -13.15 -13.76
N ASN A 43 9.35 -12.55 -13.40
CA ASN A 43 10.01 -11.50 -14.17
C ASN A 43 9.07 -10.35 -14.56
N ILE A 44 8.10 -10.06 -13.68
CA ILE A 44 7.14 -8.97 -13.86
C ILE A 44 7.92 -7.68 -13.63
N ASN A 45 8.11 -6.88 -14.68
CA ASN A 45 8.65 -5.55 -14.56
C ASN A 45 7.51 -4.56 -14.79
N LEU A 46 7.41 -3.55 -13.94
CA LEU A 46 6.44 -2.47 -14.12
C LEU A 46 7.10 -1.33 -14.87
N ASP A 47 6.61 -1.06 -16.07
CA ASP A 47 7.02 0.12 -16.82
C ASP A 47 6.46 1.41 -16.19
N PRO A 48 7.05 2.57 -16.47
CA PRO A 48 6.58 3.85 -15.92
C PRO A 48 5.10 4.13 -16.20
N SER A 49 4.59 3.69 -17.34
CA SER A 49 3.17 3.80 -17.70
C SER A 49 2.27 2.89 -16.85
N GLU A 50 2.74 1.69 -16.49
CA GLU A 50 2.01 0.79 -15.60
C GLU A 50 2.01 1.33 -14.16
N MET A 51 3.13 1.89 -13.69
CA MET A 51 3.19 2.59 -12.40
C MET A 51 2.19 3.74 -12.33
N ALA A 52 2.13 4.62 -13.33
CA ALA A 52 1.16 5.72 -13.34
C ALA A 52 -0.30 5.24 -13.34
N ARG A 53 -0.59 4.13 -14.04
CA ARG A 53 -1.92 3.50 -14.00
C ARG A 53 -2.24 2.91 -12.63
N LEU A 54 -1.25 2.29 -11.97
CA LEU A 54 -1.39 1.74 -10.63
C LEU A 54 -1.68 2.86 -9.62
N GLU A 55 -0.95 3.97 -9.67
CA GLU A 55 -1.23 5.16 -8.85
C GLU A 55 -2.64 5.69 -9.06
N GLY A 56 -3.06 5.88 -10.32
CA GLY A 56 -4.40 6.35 -10.64
C GLY A 56 -5.52 5.35 -10.29
N ALA A 57 -5.22 4.05 -10.24
CA ALA A 57 -6.15 3.04 -9.75
C ALA A 57 -6.29 3.11 -8.22
N ILE A 58 -5.17 3.26 -7.50
CA ILE A 58 -5.15 3.44 -6.04
C ILE A 58 -5.91 4.72 -5.65
N ASP A 59 -5.66 5.85 -6.32
CA ASP A 59 -6.35 7.12 -6.03
C ASP A 59 -7.86 7.02 -6.27
N ARG A 60 -8.30 6.29 -7.30
CA ARG A 60 -9.72 6.04 -7.55
C ARG A 60 -10.33 5.14 -6.48
N ALA A 61 -9.64 4.07 -6.11
CA ALA A 61 -10.09 3.16 -5.06
C ALA A 61 -10.17 3.87 -3.69
N GLU A 62 -9.23 4.79 -3.41
CA GLU A 62 -9.21 5.64 -2.22
C GLU A 62 -10.43 6.57 -2.18
N LYS A 63 -10.73 7.24 -3.30
CA LYS A 63 -11.93 8.08 -3.44
C LYS A 63 -13.24 7.31 -3.26
N SER A 64 -13.26 6.03 -3.65
CA SER A 64 -14.41 5.15 -3.45
C SER A 64 -14.48 4.54 -2.04
N GLY A 65 -13.47 4.75 -1.18
CA GLY A 65 -13.42 4.17 0.17
C GLY A 65 -13.11 2.67 0.20
N MET A 66 -12.53 2.13 -0.88
CA MET A 66 -12.11 0.73 -0.91
C MET A 66 -10.88 0.52 -0.04
N LYS A 67 -10.86 -0.56 0.74
CA LYS A 67 -9.69 -0.96 1.54
C LYS A 67 -8.65 -1.69 0.70
N GLU A 68 -9.13 -2.50 -0.24
CA GLU A 68 -8.31 -3.32 -1.13
C GLU A 68 -8.85 -3.22 -2.55
N SER A 69 -7.96 -3.32 -3.53
CA SER A 69 -8.33 -3.27 -4.93
C SER A 69 -7.48 -4.24 -5.75
N LEU A 70 -8.11 -4.91 -6.71
CA LEU A 70 -7.44 -5.69 -7.73
C LEU A 70 -7.25 -4.79 -8.96
N VAL A 71 -6.00 -4.52 -9.31
CA VAL A 71 -5.62 -3.74 -10.48
C VAL A 71 -5.08 -4.69 -11.53
N ILE A 72 -5.70 -4.72 -12.71
CA ILE A 72 -5.29 -5.56 -13.82
C ILE A 72 -4.80 -4.67 -14.96
N PHE A 73 -3.62 -4.96 -15.49
CA PHE A 73 -3.09 -4.30 -16.69
C PHE A 73 -2.39 -5.33 -17.56
N ASP A 74 -2.71 -5.29 -18.85
CA ASP A 74 -2.26 -6.25 -19.87
C ASP A 74 -2.46 -7.71 -19.41
N GLN A 75 -1.35 -8.33 -19.01
CA GLN A 75 -1.27 -9.71 -18.56
C GLN A 75 -0.94 -9.82 -17.06
N ASN A 76 -0.80 -8.72 -16.33
CA ASN A 76 -0.48 -8.71 -14.90
C ASN A 76 -1.69 -8.29 -14.07
N ALA A 77 -1.79 -8.81 -12.86
CA ALA A 77 -2.77 -8.40 -11.88
C ALA A 77 -2.13 -8.24 -10.50
N LEU A 78 -2.41 -7.12 -9.87
CA LEU A 78 -1.85 -6.77 -8.58
C LEU A 78 -2.95 -6.47 -7.58
N ILE A 79 -2.79 -7.04 -6.40
CA ILE A 79 -3.65 -6.76 -5.25
C ILE A 79 -2.97 -5.66 -4.45
N VAL A 80 -3.68 -4.55 -4.24
CA VAL A 80 -3.17 -3.40 -3.50
C VAL A 80 -4.03 -3.09 -2.28
N SER A 81 -3.35 -2.81 -1.17
CA SER A 81 -3.91 -2.16 -0.01
C SER A 81 -3.92 -0.66 -0.28
N VAL A 82 -5.11 -0.10 -0.48
CA VAL A 82 -5.34 1.32 -0.74
C VAL A 82 -4.91 2.21 0.44
N PRO A 83 -5.27 1.94 1.72
CA PRO A 83 -4.92 2.83 2.83
C PRO A 83 -3.41 2.93 3.07
N ASN A 84 -2.67 1.87 2.72
CA ASN A 84 -1.21 1.82 2.87
C ASN A 84 -0.47 2.04 1.56
N ARG A 85 -1.18 2.27 0.44
CA ARG A 85 -0.64 2.32 -0.93
C ARG A 85 0.38 1.21 -1.21
N THR A 86 0.07 0.01 -0.74
CA THR A 86 1.01 -1.13 -0.72
C THR A 86 0.50 -2.25 -1.59
N VAL A 87 1.32 -2.69 -2.55
CA VAL A 87 1.09 -3.90 -3.33
C VAL A 87 1.33 -5.12 -2.46
N ILE A 88 0.26 -5.88 -2.20
CA ILE A 88 0.30 -7.10 -1.40
C ILE A 88 0.79 -8.28 -2.24
N THR A 89 0.35 -8.39 -3.49
CA THR A 89 0.63 -9.53 -4.36
C THR A 89 0.65 -9.12 -5.83
N ALA A 90 1.52 -9.77 -6.61
CA ALA A 90 1.56 -9.69 -8.07
C ALA A 90 1.25 -11.07 -8.68
N MET A 91 0.44 -11.10 -9.73
CA MET A 91 -0.02 -12.30 -10.43
C MET A 91 0.03 -12.04 -11.93
N ASP A 92 0.12 -13.11 -12.71
CA ASP A 92 -0.05 -13.08 -14.17
C ASP A 92 -1.44 -13.64 -14.51
N ARG A 93 -2.09 -13.07 -15.50
CA ARG A 93 -3.45 -13.34 -15.96
C ARG A 93 -3.62 -14.77 -16.46
N SER A 94 -2.57 -15.36 -17.01
CA SER A 94 -2.54 -16.77 -17.41
C SER A 94 -2.67 -17.70 -16.19
N SER A 95 -2.23 -17.26 -15.01
CA SER A 95 -2.34 -18.03 -13.76
C SER A 95 -3.66 -17.84 -13.00
N MET A 96 -4.55 -16.95 -13.46
CA MET A 96 -5.85 -16.71 -12.81
C MET A 96 -6.91 -17.77 -13.12
N GLN A 97 -6.62 -18.72 -14.03
CA GLN A 97 -7.59 -19.69 -14.52
C GLN A 97 -8.07 -20.71 -13.47
N ASP A 98 -7.33 -20.92 -12.37
CA ASP A 98 -7.74 -21.88 -11.34
C ASP A 98 -6.98 -21.65 -10.03
N ASN A 99 -7.22 -20.57 -9.29
CA ASN A 99 -6.65 -20.43 -7.93
C ASN A 99 -7.46 -19.44 -7.07
N LEU A 100 -8.19 -19.98 -6.08
CA LEU A 100 -8.68 -19.18 -4.94
C LEU A 100 -7.47 -18.58 -4.21
N VAL A 101 -7.38 -17.25 -4.16
CA VAL A 101 -6.33 -16.55 -3.41
C VAL A 101 -6.89 -16.27 -2.02
N THR A 102 -6.42 -17.02 -1.03
CA THR A 102 -6.72 -16.82 0.40
C THR A 102 -5.66 -15.92 1.03
#